data_AF-A0A962NC75-F1
#
_entry.id   AF-A0A962NC75-F1
#
_cell.length_a   1.000
_cell.length_b   1.000
_cell.length_c   1.000
_cell.angle_alpha   90.00
_cell.angle_beta   90.00
_cell.angle_gamma   90.00
#
_symmetry.space_group_name_H-M   'P 1'
#
loop_
_entity.id
_entity.type
_entity.pdbx_description
1 polymer ?
#
loop_
_entity_poly.entity_id
_entity_poly.type
_entity_poly.pdbx_seq_one_letter_code
_entity_poly.pdbx_strand_id
1 'polypeptide(L)'
;ASITLESGLKISLPAHAPKGVFMDIGVIAAAPAFLAASGFGDCVCSSVCQVDWWMSHRLLDSFYDDGPYLLMAEDEKDVFAKAAGIRAGNPDAIGSLVRLLMLSGLGVAITGVSNHGSMGEHQISHYIDCFAHQRHPGTLHGEQVGVATLTVGRIQQGLLGRSDPPVMQPTRIDEADMQRRMGPLIAGQCLTEYRKKTLDQAGAERLNTRLATIWPELQRECAAMIRSVDEMKALLEQAGAPTSAADLGLDVDFYREAVNHAHEMRNRYSFTDIACNAGVLADFAAREA
;
A
#
# COMPACT_ATOMS: atom_id res chain seq x y z
N ALA A 1 14.85 6.84 2.82
CA ALA A 1 14.78 7.19 1.39
C ALA A 1 14.54 5.92 0.58
N SER A 2 13.66 5.98 -0.42
CA SER A 2 13.52 4.89 -1.41
C SER A 2 14.66 4.99 -2.41
N ILE A 3 15.43 3.91 -2.57
CA ILE A 3 16.62 3.84 -3.41
C ILE A 3 16.52 2.57 -4.24
N THR A 4 16.81 2.68 -5.54
CA THR A 4 16.98 1.52 -6.42
C THR A 4 18.41 1.02 -6.28
N LEU A 5 18.58 -0.22 -5.84
CA LEU A 5 19.89 -0.89 -5.81
C LEU A 5 20.44 -1.10 -7.22
N GLU A 6 21.74 -1.39 -7.34
CA GLU A 6 22.33 -1.84 -8.61
C GLU A 6 21.64 -3.09 -9.17
N SER A 7 21.04 -3.91 -8.32
CA SER A 7 20.24 -5.07 -8.72
C SER A 7 18.93 -4.70 -9.43
N GLY A 8 18.48 -3.44 -9.37
CA GLY A 8 17.17 -3.00 -9.83
C GLY A 8 16.07 -3.08 -8.75
N LEU A 9 16.35 -3.68 -7.59
CA LEU A 9 15.40 -3.75 -6.49
C LEU A 9 15.27 -2.39 -5.80
N LYS A 10 14.04 -1.87 -5.69
CA LYS A 10 13.72 -0.73 -4.84
C LYS A 10 13.69 -1.16 -3.37
N ILE A 11 14.50 -0.50 -2.54
CA ILE A 11 14.52 -0.68 -1.10
C ILE A 11 14.39 0.66 -0.37
N SER A 12 13.87 0.64 0.85
CA SER A 12 13.87 1.79 1.74
C SER A 12 15.05 1.71 2.69
N LEU A 13 16.01 2.63 2.56
CA LEU A 13 17.15 2.76 3.49
C LEU A 13 16.94 3.92 4.47
N PRO A 14 17.49 3.83 5.70
CA PRO A 14 17.55 4.97 6.61
C PRO A 14 18.18 6.19 5.90
N ALA A 15 17.54 7.34 6.04
CA ALA A 15 18.03 8.60 5.52
C ALA A 15 17.82 9.69 6.59
N HIS A 16 18.43 10.85 6.38
CA HIS A 16 18.26 11.99 7.30
C HIS A 16 17.07 12.84 6.88
N ALA A 17 16.25 13.26 7.85
CA ALA A 17 15.21 14.24 7.62
C ALA A 17 15.82 15.58 7.15
N PRO A 18 15.19 16.28 6.17
CA PRO A 18 15.67 17.58 5.73
C PRO A 18 15.62 18.60 6.88
N LYS A 19 16.60 19.50 6.96
CA LYS A 19 16.63 20.59 7.97
C LYS A 19 15.56 21.67 7.72
N GLY A 20 15.05 21.75 6.50
CA GLY A 20 14.03 22.68 6.08
C GLY A 20 13.52 22.30 4.70
N VAL A 21 12.24 22.56 4.45
CA VAL A 21 11.57 22.28 3.18
C VAL A 21 10.83 23.55 2.78
N PHE A 22 11.13 24.05 1.59
CA PHE A 22 10.54 25.27 1.05
C PHE A 22 9.81 24.90 -0.24
N MET A 23 8.52 25.14 -0.28
CA MET A 23 7.66 24.79 -1.40
C MET A 23 6.87 26.02 -1.85
N ASP A 24 7.07 26.42 -3.10
CA ASP A 24 6.27 27.47 -3.72
C ASP A 24 5.01 26.85 -4.32
N ILE A 25 3.86 27.12 -3.67
CA ILE A 25 2.58 26.56 -4.09
C ILE A 25 2.18 27.06 -5.48
N GLY A 26 2.57 28.27 -5.88
CA GLY A 26 2.30 28.78 -7.22
C GLY A 26 3.05 27.98 -8.29
N VAL A 27 4.30 27.61 -8.02
CA VAL A 27 5.10 26.74 -8.90
C VAL A 27 4.52 25.33 -8.96
N ILE A 28 4.17 24.73 -7.81
CA ILE A 28 3.62 23.37 -7.76
C ILE A 28 2.25 23.31 -8.43
N ALA A 29 1.38 24.30 -8.21
CA ALA A 29 0.06 24.36 -8.84
C ALA A 29 0.13 24.56 -10.36
N ALA A 30 1.21 25.16 -10.88
CA ALA A 30 1.46 25.30 -12.31
C ALA A 30 2.07 24.04 -12.95
N ALA A 31 2.46 23.03 -12.17
CA ALA A 31 2.99 21.78 -12.70
C ALA A 31 1.91 20.97 -13.43
N PRO A 32 2.29 20.05 -14.35
CA PRO A 32 1.33 19.18 -15.00
C PRO A 32 0.40 18.45 -14.02
N ALA A 33 -0.91 18.51 -14.27
CA ALA A 33 -1.93 18.03 -13.33
C ALA A 33 -1.77 16.55 -12.93
N PHE A 34 -1.22 15.71 -13.80
CA PHE A 34 -0.98 14.29 -13.50
C PHE A 34 0.02 14.06 -12.35
N LEU A 35 0.95 15.00 -12.11
CA LEU A 35 1.86 14.95 -10.96
C LEU A 35 1.12 15.16 -9.64
N ALA A 36 0.17 16.11 -9.62
CA ALA A 36 -0.67 16.35 -8.45
C ALA A 36 -1.66 15.20 -8.22
N ALA A 37 -2.23 14.65 -9.30
CA ALA A 37 -3.06 13.45 -9.24
C ALA A 37 -2.29 12.24 -8.69
N SER A 38 -1.03 12.04 -9.12
CA SER A 38 -0.13 11.06 -8.53
C SER A 38 0.09 11.32 -7.04
N GLY A 39 0.43 12.55 -6.65
CA GLY A 39 0.60 12.90 -5.22
C GLY A 39 -0.64 12.61 -4.39
N PHE A 40 -1.83 12.85 -4.94
CA PHE A 40 -3.09 12.52 -4.28
C PHE A 40 -3.32 11.00 -4.16
N GLY A 41 -2.97 10.22 -5.20
CA GLY A 41 -3.02 8.76 -5.13
C GLY A 41 -2.19 8.17 -3.99
N ASP A 42 -1.06 8.81 -3.68
CA ASP A 42 -0.19 8.46 -2.55
C ASP A 42 -0.77 8.87 -1.17
N CYS A 43 -1.76 9.76 -1.12
CA CYS A 43 -2.47 10.13 0.11
C CYS A 43 -3.67 9.22 0.42
N VAL A 44 -4.39 8.77 -0.61
CA VAL A 44 -5.63 7.95 -0.43
C VAL A 44 -5.33 6.63 0.29
N CYS A 45 -4.08 6.15 0.21
CA CYS A 45 -3.64 4.91 0.85
C CYS A 45 -3.66 4.90 2.38
N SER A 46 -3.78 6.06 3.04
CA SER A 46 -3.75 6.22 4.51
C SER A 46 -4.65 5.21 5.23
N SER A 47 -5.89 5.06 4.77
CA SER A 47 -6.87 4.14 5.38
C SER A 47 -6.46 2.68 5.27
N VAL A 48 -6.04 2.22 4.08
CA VAL A 48 -5.63 0.81 3.90
C VAL A 48 -4.33 0.50 4.64
N CYS A 49 -3.42 1.48 4.75
CA CYS A 49 -2.20 1.37 5.55
C CYS A 49 -2.52 1.24 7.04
N GLN A 50 -3.48 2.01 7.55
CA GLN A 50 -3.91 1.94 8.94
C GLN A 50 -4.49 0.59 9.29
N VAL A 51 -5.36 0.07 8.43
CA VAL A 51 -5.98 -1.25 8.60
C VAL A 51 -4.93 -2.35 8.57
N ASP A 52 -4.02 -2.33 7.59
CA ASP A 52 -2.93 -3.31 7.50
C ASP A 52 -2.00 -3.26 8.73
N TRP A 53 -1.59 -2.06 9.16
CA TRP A 53 -0.65 -1.89 10.26
C TRP A 53 -1.28 -2.26 11.61
N TRP A 54 -2.52 -1.84 11.84
CA TRP A 54 -3.29 -2.22 13.02
C TRP A 54 -3.50 -3.74 13.07
N MET A 55 -3.93 -4.34 11.96
CA MET A 55 -4.11 -5.80 11.89
C MET A 55 -2.80 -6.53 12.20
N SER A 56 -1.68 -6.11 11.60
CA SER A 56 -0.36 -6.71 11.88
C SER A 56 -0.03 -6.63 13.36
N HIS A 57 -0.25 -5.48 14.00
CA HIS A 57 -0.04 -5.31 15.44
C HIS A 57 -0.93 -6.26 16.26
N ARG A 58 -2.22 -6.33 15.94
CA ARG A 58 -3.17 -7.16 16.68
C ARG A 58 -2.89 -8.66 16.55
N LEU A 59 -2.30 -9.12 15.45
CA LEU A 59 -1.96 -10.54 15.24
C LEU A 59 -0.55 -10.92 15.68
N LEU A 60 0.42 -10.05 15.45
CA LEU A 60 1.85 -10.37 15.60
C LEU A 60 2.52 -9.65 16.77
N ASP A 61 1.78 -8.83 17.52
CA ASP A 61 2.32 -7.93 18.55
C ASP A 61 3.43 -7.02 18.01
N SER A 62 3.40 -6.71 16.70
CA SER A 62 4.34 -5.80 16.05
C SER A 62 4.14 -4.37 16.52
N PHE A 63 5.17 -3.52 16.50
CA PHE A 63 5.03 -2.09 16.82
C PHE A 63 3.90 -1.42 16.01
N TYR A 64 3.12 -0.55 16.66
CA TYR A 64 2.09 0.31 16.06
C TYR A 64 2.03 1.64 16.81
N ASP A 65 1.80 2.72 16.08
CA ASP A 65 1.66 4.08 16.61
C ASP A 65 0.59 4.80 15.79
N ASP A 66 -0.46 5.31 16.44
CA ASP A 66 -1.55 6.05 15.80
C ASP A 66 -1.27 7.54 15.63
N GLY A 67 -0.16 8.04 16.20
CA GLY A 67 0.27 9.43 16.17
C GLY A 67 0.28 10.06 14.77
N PRO A 68 0.83 9.40 13.73
CA PRO A 68 0.78 9.93 12.36
C PRO A 68 -0.64 10.16 11.84
N TYR A 69 -1.58 9.26 12.14
CA TYR A 69 -2.98 9.41 11.68
C TYR A 69 -3.69 10.54 12.44
N LEU A 70 -3.46 10.65 13.76
CA LEU A 70 -3.98 11.75 14.57
C LEU A 70 -3.44 13.11 14.08
N LEU A 71 -2.16 13.15 13.70
CA LEU A 71 -1.52 14.34 13.14
C LEU A 71 -2.14 14.79 11.81
N MET A 72 -2.57 13.84 10.98
CA MET A 72 -3.08 14.10 9.63
C MET A 72 -4.60 14.22 9.54
N ALA A 73 -5.35 13.88 10.59
CA ALA A 73 -6.80 13.64 10.50
C ALA A 73 -7.62 14.82 9.93
N GLU A 74 -7.33 16.06 10.32
CA GLU A 74 -8.05 17.24 9.80
C GLU A 74 -7.57 17.64 8.41
N ASP A 75 -6.26 17.50 8.13
CA ASP A 75 -5.68 17.78 6.83
C ASP A 75 -6.17 16.76 5.77
N GLU A 76 -6.36 15.50 6.13
CA GLU A 76 -6.92 14.45 5.26
C GLU A 76 -8.36 14.78 4.86
N LYS A 77 -9.20 15.22 5.80
CA LYS A 77 -10.57 15.67 5.51
C LYS A 77 -10.59 16.85 4.54
N ASP A 78 -9.73 17.85 4.76
CA ASP A 78 -9.65 19.04 3.91
C ASP A 78 -9.20 18.69 2.49
N VAL A 79 -8.15 17.86 2.35
CA VAL A 79 -7.64 17.41 1.04
C VAL A 79 -8.69 16.62 0.27
N PHE A 80 -9.43 15.72 0.92
CA PHE A 80 -10.46 14.93 0.25
C PHE A 80 -11.68 15.75 -0.15
N ALA A 81 -12.09 16.73 0.65
CA ALA A 81 -13.13 17.68 0.26
C ALA A 81 -12.74 18.53 -0.95
N LYS A 82 -11.44 18.68 -1.21
CA LYS A 82 -10.87 19.48 -2.31
C LYS A 82 -10.35 18.65 -3.49
N ALA A 83 -10.65 17.34 -3.56
CA ALA A 83 -10.12 16.43 -4.59
C ALA A 83 -10.30 16.96 -6.03
N ALA A 84 -11.49 17.47 -6.38
CA ALA A 84 -11.75 18.06 -7.70
C ALA A 84 -10.87 19.28 -8.02
N GLY A 85 -10.47 20.05 -7.00
CA GLY A 85 -9.58 21.20 -7.13
C GLY A 85 -8.15 20.81 -7.48
N ILE A 86 -7.71 19.59 -7.11
CA ILE A 86 -6.38 19.07 -7.42
C ILE A 86 -6.22 18.90 -8.93
N ARG A 87 -7.21 18.27 -9.59
CA ARG A 87 -7.24 18.12 -11.04
C ARG A 87 -7.20 19.46 -11.77
N ALA A 88 -7.84 20.47 -11.18
CA ALA A 88 -7.91 21.82 -11.74
C ALA A 88 -6.66 22.67 -11.48
N GLY A 89 -5.65 22.15 -10.76
CA GLY A 89 -4.47 22.93 -10.36
C GLY A 89 -4.81 24.10 -9.43
N ASN A 90 -5.88 23.98 -8.64
CA ASN A 90 -6.29 25.05 -7.72
C ASN A 90 -5.22 25.23 -6.61
N PRO A 91 -4.61 26.42 -6.45
CA PRO A 91 -3.53 26.61 -5.48
C PRO A 91 -3.89 26.25 -4.04
N ASP A 92 -5.14 26.45 -3.61
CA ASP A 92 -5.59 26.08 -2.26
C ASP A 92 -5.64 24.55 -2.09
N ALA A 93 -6.23 23.84 -3.05
CA ALA A 93 -6.27 22.37 -3.04
C ALA A 93 -4.86 21.75 -3.11
N ILE A 94 -3.99 22.31 -3.95
CA ILE A 94 -2.59 21.89 -4.06
C ILE A 94 -1.82 22.18 -2.78
N GLY A 95 -2.07 23.33 -2.14
CA GLY A 95 -1.49 23.68 -0.84
C GLY A 95 -1.85 22.67 0.25
N SER A 96 -3.13 22.28 0.33
CA SER A 96 -3.59 21.24 1.26
C SER A 96 -2.94 19.88 0.96
N LEU A 97 -2.88 19.47 -0.31
CA LEU A 97 -2.24 18.21 -0.71
C LEU A 97 -0.76 18.17 -0.31
N VAL A 98 -0.01 19.24 -0.62
CA VAL A 98 1.40 19.39 -0.26
C VAL A 98 1.58 19.29 1.25
N ARG A 99 0.72 19.96 2.02
CA ARG A 99 0.77 19.93 3.48
C ARG A 99 0.53 18.52 4.02
N LEU A 100 -0.46 17.79 3.51
CA LEU A 100 -0.75 16.42 3.94
C LEU A 100 0.43 15.47 3.64
N LEU A 101 1.01 15.54 2.43
CA LEU A 101 2.19 14.76 2.06
C LEU A 101 3.39 15.06 2.97
N MET A 102 3.58 16.33 3.34
CA MET A 102 4.62 16.73 4.30
C MET A 102 4.39 16.15 5.70
N LEU A 103 3.15 16.14 6.18
CA LEU A 103 2.80 15.52 7.46
C LEU A 103 2.99 14.00 7.45
N SER A 104 2.67 13.33 6.33
CA SER A 104 2.97 11.92 6.15
C SER A 104 4.49 11.65 6.26
N GLY A 105 5.31 12.49 5.63
CA GLY A 105 6.77 12.44 5.79
C GLY A 105 7.24 12.66 7.23
N LEU A 106 6.60 13.56 7.97
CA LEU A 106 6.87 13.78 9.40
C LEU A 106 6.52 12.55 10.24
N GLY A 107 5.45 11.83 9.90
CA GLY A 107 5.08 10.56 10.53
C GLY A 107 6.20 9.52 10.49
N VAL A 108 6.98 9.46 9.39
CA VAL A 108 8.16 8.59 9.29
C VAL A 108 9.25 9.02 10.26
N ALA A 109 9.47 10.33 10.39
CA ALA A 109 10.46 10.88 11.32
C ALA A 109 10.09 10.65 12.80
N ILE A 110 8.79 10.62 13.11
CA ILE A 110 8.28 10.33 14.46
C ILE A 110 8.42 8.86 14.80
N THR A 111 7.96 7.97 13.91
CA THR A 111 7.82 6.53 14.21
C THR A 111 9.07 5.71 13.88
N GLY A 112 9.96 6.24 13.03
CA GLY A 112 11.11 5.50 12.51
C GLY A 112 10.76 4.41 11.49
N VAL A 113 9.49 4.26 11.15
CA VAL A 113 8.98 3.29 10.16
C VAL A 113 8.06 3.99 9.17
N SER A 114 7.75 3.33 8.05
CA SER A 114 6.86 3.88 7.01
C SER A 114 5.47 3.25 7.00
N ASN A 115 5.11 2.49 8.04
CA ASN A 115 3.89 1.69 8.05
C ASN A 115 2.61 2.53 7.96
N HIS A 116 2.63 3.79 8.41
CA HIS A 116 1.45 4.65 8.36
C HIS A 116 1.04 5.11 6.96
N GLY A 117 1.92 4.95 5.97
CA GLY A 117 1.65 5.32 4.59
C GLY A 117 2.34 4.39 3.61
N SER A 118 2.66 3.15 3.98
CA SER A 118 3.27 2.17 3.08
C SER A 118 3.14 0.75 3.61
N MET A 119 2.09 0.04 3.18
CA MET A 119 1.81 -1.35 3.51
C MET A 119 1.73 -2.23 2.25
N GLY A 120 0.67 -3.03 2.08
CA GLY A 120 0.53 -3.97 0.97
C GLY A 120 0.39 -3.28 -0.38
N GLU A 121 -0.28 -2.12 -0.42
CA GLU A 121 -0.51 -1.34 -1.64
C GLU A 121 0.80 -0.81 -2.23
N HIS A 122 1.70 -0.31 -1.38
CA HIS A 122 3.03 0.09 -1.81
C HIS A 122 3.88 -1.08 -2.28
N GLN A 123 3.68 -2.30 -1.74
CA GLN A 123 4.39 -3.47 -2.28
C GLN A 123 3.98 -3.74 -3.72
N ILE A 124 2.70 -3.58 -4.07
CA ILE A 124 2.22 -3.75 -5.45
C ILE A 124 2.87 -2.70 -6.37
N SER A 125 2.92 -1.43 -5.96
CA SER A 125 3.65 -0.39 -6.70
C SER A 125 5.15 -0.73 -6.86
N HIS A 126 5.82 -1.14 -5.78
CA HIS A 126 7.23 -1.52 -5.87
C HIS A 126 7.48 -2.71 -6.78
N TYR A 127 6.55 -3.68 -6.84
CA TYR A 127 6.64 -4.80 -7.76
C TYR A 127 6.57 -4.33 -9.21
N ILE A 128 5.64 -3.41 -9.52
CA ILE A 128 5.52 -2.80 -10.86
C ILE A 128 6.85 -2.12 -11.24
N ASP A 129 7.36 -1.25 -10.36
CA ASP A 129 8.61 -0.51 -10.60
C ASP A 129 9.83 -1.43 -10.81
N CYS A 130 9.88 -2.57 -10.12
CA CYS A 130 11.03 -3.49 -10.20
C CYS A 130 10.95 -4.44 -11.41
N PHE A 131 9.74 -4.89 -11.79
CA PHE A 131 9.58 -6.08 -12.65
C PHE A 131 8.77 -5.85 -13.94
N ALA A 132 8.21 -4.66 -14.14
CA ALA A 132 7.56 -4.34 -15.42
C ALA A 132 8.61 -4.22 -16.55
N HIS A 133 9.83 -3.76 -16.24
CA HIS A 133 10.93 -3.58 -17.19
C HIS A 133 10.50 -2.78 -18.44
N GLN A 134 10.75 -3.28 -19.64
CA GLN A 134 10.34 -2.64 -20.90
C GLN A 134 8.82 -2.52 -21.08
N ARG A 135 8.02 -3.26 -20.29
CA ARG A 135 6.56 -3.16 -20.28
C ARG A 135 6.06 -1.99 -19.42
N HIS A 136 6.93 -1.33 -18.65
CA HIS A 136 6.52 -0.23 -17.79
C HIS A 136 6.14 0.99 -18.64
N PRO A 137 4.90 1.50 -18.57
CA PRO A 137 4.41 2.60 -19.40
C PRO A 137 4.87 3.99 -18.93
N GLY A 138 5.88 4.05 -18.05
CA GLY A 138 6.31 5.29 -17.40
C GLY A 138 5.34 5.88 -16.36
N THR A 139 4.49 5.07 -15.71
CA THR A 139 3.62 5.53 -14.62
C THR A 139 4.40 6.09 -13.44
N LEU A 140 3.76 6.99 -12.70
CA LEU A 140 4.28 7.56 -11.47
C LEU A 140 3.96 6.66 -10.26
N HIS A 141 4.76 6.79 -9.21
CA HIS A 141 4.59 6.00 -7.98
C HIS A 141 3.19 6.14 -7.38
N GLY A 142 2.72 7.37 -7.19
CA GLY A 142 1.43 7.61 -6.57
C GLY A 142 0.23 7.23 -7.46
N GLU A 143 0.40 7.18 -8.78
CA GLU A 143 -0.58 6.59 -9.68
C GLU A 143 -0.72 5.08 -9.41
N GLN A 144 0.40 4.36 -9.31
CA GLN A 144 0.42 2.94 -8.99
C GLN A 144 -0.15 2.65 -7.59
N VAL A 145 0.25 3.44 -6.59
CA VAL A 145 -0.22 3.35 -5.20
C VAL A 145 -1.73 3.60 -5.12
N GLY A 146 -2.25 4.59 -5.85
CA GLY A 146 -3.69 4.88 -5.91
C GLY A 146 -4.50 3.68 -6.40
N VAL A 147 -4.09 3.04 -7.50
CA VAL A 147 -4.76 1.83 -8.01
C VAL A 147 -4.59 0.65 -7.04
N ALA A 148 -3.38 0.43 -6.52
CA ALA A 148 -3.09 -0.62 -5.55
C ALA A 148 -3.89 -0.46 -4.24
N THR A 149 -4.19 0.77 -3.83
CA THR A 149 -5.03 1.08 -2.67
C THR A 149 -6.45 0.53 -2.86
N LEU A 150 -7.01 0.63 -4.08
CA LEU A 150 -8.32 0.04 -4.37
C LEU A 150 -8.30 -1.49 -4.30
N THR A 151 -7.23 -2.11 -4.82
CA THR A 151 -7.02 -3.57 -4.75
C THR A 151 -6.93 -4.06 -3.30
N VAL A 152 -6.08 -3.43 -2.49
CA VAL A 152 -5.93 -3.80 -1.07
C VAL A 152 -7.22 -3.51 -0.30
N GLY A 153 -7.91 -2.40 -0.59
CA GLY A 153 -9.23 -2.11 -0.02
C GLY A 153 -10.27 -3.21 -0.34
N ARG A 154 -10.27 -3.75 -1.57
CA ARG A 154 -11.14 -4.89 -1.94
C ARG A 154 -10.79 -6.15 -1.16
N ILE A 155 -9.52 -6.44 -0.96
CA ILE A 155 -9.05 -7.57 -0.15
C ILE A 155 -9.50 -7.39 1.32
N GLN A 156 -9.25 -6.22 1.89
CA GLN A 156 -9.62 -5.88 3.27
C GLN A 156 -11.13 -6.00 3.48
N GLN A 157 -11.95 -5.35 2.65
CA GLN A 157 -13.42 -5.45 2.72
C GLN A 157 -13.93 -6.88 2.52
N GLY A 158 -13.36 -7.63 1.57
CA GLY A 158 -13.79 -9.00 1.28
C GLY A 158 -13.43 -10.01 2.37
N LEU A 159 -12.39 -9.75 3.14
CA LEU A 159 -12.00 -10.57 4.29
C LEU A 159 -12.73 -10.13 5.56
N LEU A 160 -12.68 -8.84 5.90
CA LEU A 160 -13.34 -8.29 7.09
C LEU A 160 -14.86 -8.34 7.02
N GLY A 161 -15.46 -8.47 5.84
CA GLY A 161 -16.91 -8.66 5.68
C GLY A 161 -17.42 -10.08 5.99
N ARG A 162 -16.54 -11.03 6.29
CA ARG A 162 -16.92 -12.43 6.60
C ARG A 162 -17.35 -12.60 8.05
N SER A 163 -18.31 -13.50 8.30
CA SER A 163 -18.70 -13.90 9.66
C SER A 163 -17.53 -14.53 10.41
N ASP A 164 -16.85 -15.45 9.75
CA ASP A 164 -15.76 -16.25 10.31
C ASP A 164 -14.40 -15.71 9.86
N PRO A 165 -13.37 -15.78 10.72
CA PRO A 165 -12.03 -15.38 10.33
C PRO A 165 -11.48 -16.25 9.19
N PRO A 166 -10.57 -15.71 8.37
CA PRO A 166 -9.86 -16.53 7.40
C PRO A 166 -9.00 -17.58 8.10
N VAL A 167 -8.91 -18.77 7.50
CA VAL A 167 -8.11 -19.88 8.04
C VAL A 167 -6.74 -19.89 7.37
N MET A 168 -5.72 -19.50 8.13
CA MET A 168 -4.33 -19.48 7.71
C MET A 168 -3.80 -20.90 7.49
N GLN A 169 -3.08 -21.08 6.39
CA GLN A 169 -2.28 -22.27 6.07
C GLN A 169 -0.79 -21.92 6.15
N PRO A 170 0.11 -22.94 6.28
CA PRO A 170 1.54 -22.73 6.16
C PRO A 170 1.89 -21.99 4.87
N THR A 171 2.83 -21.06 4.95
CA THR A 171 3.28 -20.30 3.79
C THR A 171 4.00 -21.23 2.82
N ARG A 172 3.57 -21.22 1.56
CA ARG A 172 4.22 -21.97 0.48
C ARG A 172 5.15 -21.03 -0.25
N ILE A 173 6.44 -21.35 -0.25
CA ILE A 173 7.44 -20.61 -1.00
C ILE A 173 7.80 -21.43 -2.24
N ASP A 174 7.61 -20.85 -3.41
CA ASP A 174 8.12 -21.38 -4.67
C ASP A 174 9.36 -20.57 -5.09
N GLU A 175 10.53 -21.01 -4.64
CA GLU A 175 11.78 -20.31 -4.92
C GLU A 175 12.11 -20.30 -6.42
N ALA A 176 11.72 -21.35 -7.16
CA ALA A 176 11.97 -21.42 -8.59
C ALA A 176 11.12 -20.40 -9.35
N ASP A 177 9.85 -20.24 -8.98
CA ASP A 177 8.98 -19.21 -9.54
C ASP A 177 9.46 -17.80 -9.19
N MET A 178 9.87 -17.54 -7.95
CA MET A 178 10.45 -16.26 -7.56
C MET A 178 11.69 -15.93 -8.40
N GLN A 179 12.60 -16.88 -8.59
CA GLN A 179 13.79 -16.70 -9.43
C GLN A 179 13.43 -16.43 -10.89
N ARG A 180 12.39 -17.08 -11.42
CA ARG A 180 11.89 -16.87 -12.78
C ARG A 180 11.34 -15.46 -12.98
N ARG A 181 10.59 -14.91 -12.02
CA ARG A 181 9.96 -13.57 -12.12
C ARG A 181 10.93 -12.44 -11.79
N MET A 182 11.73 -12.59 -10.74
CA MET A 182 12.55 -11.52 -10.18
C MET A 182 14.02 -11.59 -10.60
N GLY A 183 14.46 -12.71 -11.17
CA GLY A 183 15.88 -13.03 -11.35
C GLY A 183 16.53 -13.53 -10.04
N PRO A 184 17.60 -14.35 -10.13
CA PRO A 184 18.14 -15.08 -8.98
C PRO A 184 18.69 -14.17 -7.87
N LEU A 185 19.29 -13.03 -8.24
CA LEU A 185 19.86 -12.10 -7.28
C LEU A 185 18.77 -11.41 -6.42
N ILE A 186 17.74 -10.85 -7.08
CA ILE A 186 16.65 -10.16 -6.38
C ILE A 186 15.80 -11.17 -5.61
N ALA A 187 15.49 -12.34 -6.21
CA ALA A 187 14.75 -13.40 -5.54
C ALA A 187 15.42 -13.83 -4.23
N GLY A 188 16.76 -13.96 -4.19
CA GLY A 188 17.49 -14.27 -2.96
C GLY A 188 17.35 -13.20 -1.86
N GLN A 189 17.33 -11.92 -2.24
CA GLN A 189 17.12 -10.80 -1.32
C GLN A 189 15.68 -10.80 -0.78
N CYS A 190 14.69 -10.91 -1.68
CA CYS A 190 13.27 -10.97 -1.31
C CYS A 190 12.98 -12.18 -0.42
N LEU A 191 13.52 -13.36 -0.75
CA LEU A 191 13.37 -14.59 0.04
C LEU A 191 13.91 -14.45 1.46
N THR A 192 15.02 -13.73 1.65
CA THR A 192 15.59 -13.44 2.97
C THR A 192 14.62 -12.64 3.84
N GLU A 193 13.94 -11.66 3.25
CA GLU A 193 12.93 -10.88 3.96
C GLU A 193 11.60 -11.61 4.12
N TYR A 194 11.15 -12.34 3.09
CA TYR A 194 9.88 -13.07 3.10
C TYR A 194 9.86 -14.15 4.18
N ARG A 195 10.94 -14.92 4.32
CA ARG A 195 11.12 -15.95 5.37
C ARG A 195 10.99 -15.42 6.80
N LYS A 196 11.11 -14.11 7.04
CA LYS A 196 10.91 -13.52 8.37
C LYS A 196 9.44 -13.46 8.79
N LYS A 197 8.51 -13.55 7.84
CA LYS A 197 7.05 -13.51 8.08
C LYS A 197 6.31 -14.76 7.62
N THR A 198 7.02 -15.80 7.16
CA THR A 198 6.40 -17.06 6.75
C THR A 198 5.88 -17.85 7.95
N LEU A 199 4.77 -18.54 7.74
CA LEU A 199 4.14 -19.42 8.72
C LEU A 199 4.54 -20.87 8.46
N ASP A 200 5.08 -21.52 9.48
CA ASP A 200 5.08 -22.99 9.56
C ASP A 200 3.70 -23.49 10.05
N GLN A 201 3.54 -24.81 10.17
CA GLN A 201 2.28 -25.41 10.66
C GLN A 201 1.88 -24.86 12.03
N ALA A 202 2.82 -24.79 12.97
CA ALA A 202 2.56 -24.27 14.30
C ALA A 202 2.22 -22.77 14.27
N GLY A 203 2.85 -21.99 13.39
CA GLY A 203 2.58 -20.57 13.17
C GLY A 203 1.18 -20.31 12.61
N ALA A 204 0.77 -21.09 11.62
CA ALA A 204 -0.58 -21.04 11.07
C ALA A 204 -1.63 -21.37 12.15
N GLU A 205 -1.42 -22.43 12.93
CA GLU A 205 -2.30 -22.80 14.05
C GLU A 205 -2.38 -21.70 15.11
N ARG A 206 -1.25 -21.12 15.53
CA ARG A 206 -1.21 -20.00 16.48
C ARG A 206 -2.01 -18.80 15.97
N LEU A 207 -1.83 -18.41 14.71
CA LEU A 207 -2.58 -17.29 14.13
C LEU A 207 -4.06 -17.60 13.98
N ASN A 208 -4.43 -18.83 13.61
CA ASN A 208 -5.83 -19.24 13.55
C ASN A 208 -6.52 -19.15 14.92
N THR A 209 -5.87 -19.62 15.99
CA THR A 209 -6.40 -19.47 17.36
C THR A 209 -6.56 -18.00 17.75
N ARG A 210 -5.55 -17.17 17.46
CA ARG A 210 -5.59 -15.73 17.77
C ARG A 210 -6.68 -15.02 17.00
N LEU A 211 -6.77 -15.23 15.69
CA LEU A 211 -7.83 -14.70 14.83
C LEU A 211 -9.20 -15.10 15.36
N ALA A 212 -9.45 -16.38 15.64
CA ALA A 212 -10.73 -16.85 16.18
C ALA A 212 -11.12 -16.17 17.50
N THR A 213 -10.13 -15.77 18.32
CA THR A 213 -10.37 -15.07 19.58
C THR A 213 -10.70 -13.60 19.36
N ILE A 214 -9.97 -12.91 18.47
CA ILE A 214 -10.07 -11.44 18.34
C ILE A 214 -10.98 -10.98 17.20
N TRP A 215 -11.47 -11.88 16.33
CA TRP A 215 -12.08 -11.52 15.05
C TRP A 215 -13.18 -10.45 15.13
N PRO A 216 -14.21 -10.57 15.99
CA PRO A 216 -15.27 -9.57 16.05
C PRO A 216 -14.78 -8.20 16.54
N GLU A 217 -13.79 -8.19 17.43
CA GLU A 217 -13.17 -6.96 17.90
C GLU A 217 -12.30 -6.33 16.81
N LEU A 218 -11.46 -7.12 16.14
CA LEU A 218 -10.63 -6.65 15.03
C LEU A 218 -11.49 -6.05 13.92
N GLN A 219 -12.61 -6.69 13.56
CA GLN A 219 -13.56 -6.15 12.58
C GLN A 219 -14.10 -4.78 13.00
N ARG A 220 -14.52 -4.63 14.26
CA ARG A 220 -15.04 -3.37 14.79
C ARG A 220 -13.97 -2.27 14.79
N GLU A 221 -12.74 -2.59 15.18
CA GLU A 221 -11.61 -1.66 15.18
C GLU A 221 -11.26 -1.20 13.75
N CYS A 222 -11.10 -2.14 12.82
CA CYS A 222 -10.81 -1.83 11.43
C CYS A 222 -11.94 -1.05 10.75
N ALA A 223 -13.21 -1.35 11.07
CA ALA A 223 -14.35 -0.61 10.51
C ALA A 223 -14.34 0.89 10.84
N ALA A 224 -13.69 1.30 11.94
CA ALA A 224 -13.53 2.71 12.29
C ALA A 224 -12.43 3.42 11.48
N MET A 225 -11.56 2.66 10.80
CA MET A 225 -10.42 3.16 10.02
C MET A 225 -10.67 3.06 8.51
N ILE A 226 -11.56 2.16 8.08
CA ILE A 226 -11.86 1.88 6.68
C ILE A 226 -12.58 3.05 6.02
N ARG A 227 -12.02 3.46 4.89
CA ARG A 227 -12.73 4.16 3.82
C ARG A 227 -13.12 3.15 2.75
N SER A 228 -14.35 3.23 2.26
CA SER A 228 -14.81 2.25 1.29
C SER A 228 -14.06 2.39 -0.03
N VAL A 229 -13.91 1.28 -0.76
CA VAL A 229 -13.32 1.25 -2.11
C VAL A 229 -14.05 2.21 -3.05
N ASP A 230 -15.36 2.32 -2.96
CA ASP A 230 -16.16 3.22 -3.80
C ASP A 230 -15.85 4.69 -3.50
N GLU A 231 -15.71 5.06 -2.22
CA GLU A 231 -15.29 6.41 -1.82
C GLU A 231 -13.86 6.72 -2.29
N MET A 232 -12.92 5.80 -2.07
CA MET A 232 -11.52 5.97 -2.53
C MET A 232 -11.45 6.11 -4.05
N LYS A 233 -12.21 5.30 -4.80
CA LYS A 233 -12.28 5.38 -6.25
C LYS A 233 -12.84 6.73 -6.71
N ALA A 234 -13.95 7.17 -6.12
CA ALA A 234 -14.54 8.46 -6.46
C ALA A 234 -13.59 9.63 -6.18
N LEU A 235 -12.82 9.58 -5.09
CA LEU A 235 -11.80 10.59 -4.77
C LEU A 235 -10.68 10.61 -5.82
N LEU A 236 -10.17 9.44 -6.21
CA LEU A 236 -9.16 9.32 -7.28
C LEU A 236 -9.68 9.88 -8.60
N GLU A 237 -10.90 9.51 -9.01
CA GLU A 237 -11.54 10.02 -10.24
C GLU A 237 -11.70 11.56 -10.22
N GLN A 238 -12.10 12.13 -9.08
CA GLN A 238 -12.22 13.58 -8.91
C GLN A 238 -10.86 14.29 -9.03
N ALA A 239 -9.81 13.71 -8.46
CA ALA A 239 -8.44 14.23 -8.57
C ALA A 239 -7.81 13.99 -9.95
N GLY A 240 -8.45 13.20 -10.82
CA GLY A 240 -7.92 12.82 -12.14
C GLY A 240 -6.82 11.77 -12.08
N ALA A 241 -6.78 10.98 -11.00
CA ALA A 241 -5.85 9.87 -10.82
C ALA A 241 -6.40 8.57 -11.46
N PRO A 242 -5.52 7.65 -11.90
CA PRO A 242 -5.94 6.36 -12.44
C PRO A 242 -6.60 5.48 -11.37
N THR A 243 -7.50 4.58 -11.80
CA THR A 243 -8.26 3.70 -10.90
C THR A 243 -8.22 2.21 -11.28
N SER A 244 -7.51 1.87 -12.35
CA SER A 244 -7.40 0.52 -12.89
C SER A 244 -6.02 0.27 -13.51
N ALA A 245 -5.68 -0.99 -13.77
CA ALA A 245 -4.44 -1.33 -14.50
C ALA A 245 -4.48 -0.77 -15.93
N ALA A 246 -5.66 -0.78 -16.57
CA ALA A 246 -5.89 -0.17 -17.87
C ALA A 246 -5.62 1.34 -17.88
N ASP A 247 -6.06 2.09 -16.84
CA ASP A 247 -5.77 3.53 -16.72
C ASP A 247 -4.26 3.79 -16.57
N LEU A 248 -3.53 2.88 -15.94
CA LEU A 248 -2.07 2.91 -15.83
C LEU A 248 -1.37 2.56 -17.15
N GLY A 249 -2.08 2.05 -18.16
CA GLY A 249 -1.49 1.50 -19.37
C GLY A 249 -0.68 0.22 -19.13
N LEU A 250 -0.94 -0.48 -18.02
CA LEU A 250 -0.30 -1.76 -17.69
C LEU A 250 -1.09 -2.92 -18.29
N ASP A 251 -0.37 -3.95 -18.68
CA ASP A 251 -0.98 -5.25 -18.98
C ASP A 251 -1.67 -5.79 -17.72
N VAL A 252 -2.94 -6.17 -17.85
CA VAL A 252 -3.76 -6.61 -16.71
C VAL A 252 -3.19 -7.87 -16.08
N ASP A 253 -2.64 -8.80 -16.87
CA ASP A 253 -2.09 -10.04 -16.35
C ASP A 253 -0.79 -9.78 -15.56
N PHE A 254 0.03 -8.83 -16.00
CA PHE A 254 1.15 -8.34 -15.19
C PHE A 254 0.70 -7.66 -13.90
N TYR A 255 -0.36 -6.84 -13.92
CA TYR A 255 -0.88 -6.24 -12.68
C TYR A 255 -1.38 -7.31 -11.70
N ARG A 256 -2.10 -8.34 -12.20
CA ARG A 256 -2.53 -9.49 -11.41
C ARG A 256 -1.36 -10.29 -10.84
N GLU A 257 -0.27 -10.44 -11.61
CA GLU A 257 0.98 -11.01 -11.09
C GLU A 257 1.52 -10.18 -9.93
N ALA A 258 1.56 -8.85 -10.07
CA ALA A 258 1.99 -7.95 -9.01
C ALA A 258 1.13 -8.11 -7.75
N VAL A 259 -0.20 -8.17 -7.88
CA VAL A 259 -1.11 -8.40 -6.74
C VAL A 259 -0.82 -9.73 -6.04
N ASN A 260 -0.57 -10.81 -6.80
CA ASN A 260 -0.29 -12.13 -6.24
C ASN A 260 1.05 -12.20 -5.50
N HIS A 261 2.06 -11.47 -5.97
CA HIS A 261 3.45 -11.74 -5.58
C HIS A 261 4.19 -10.57 -4.91
N ALA A 262 3.63 -9.36 -4.91
CA ALA A 262 4.23 -8.20 -4.26
C ALA A 262 4.53 -8.42 -2.76
N HIS A 263 3.67 -9.19 -2.09
CA HIS A 263 3.83 -9.51 -0.67
C HIS A 263 5.14 -10.27 -0.37
N GLU A 264 5.73 -10.96 -1.36
CA GLU A 264 6.99 -11.72 -1.24
C GLU A 264 8.24 -10.82 -1.17
N MET A 265 8.13 -9.53 -1.50
CA MET A 265 9.31 -8.68 -1.68
C MET A 265 10.00 -8.29 -0.37
N ARG A 266 9.27 -8.17 0.74
CA ARG A 266 9.79 -7.63 2.01
C ARG A 266 9.02 -8.12 3.23
N ASN A 267 9.65 -8.00 4.41
CA ASN A 267 9.04 -8.30 5.70
C ASN A 267 8.04 -7.20 6.11
N ARG A 268 6.85 -7.26 5.54
CA ARG A 268 5.73 -6.38 5.83
C ARG A 268 4.45 -7.21 5.81
N TYR A 269 3.88 -7.47 6.97
CA TYR A 269 2.68 -8.31 7.08
C TYR A 269 1.43 -7.45 6.89
N SER A 270 0.57 -7.85 5.95
CA SER A 270 -0.59 -7.08 5.48
C SER A 270 -1.78 -8.00 5.17
N PHE A 271 -2.93 -7.45 4.80
CA PHE A 271 -4.05 -8.26 4.34
C PHE A 271 -3.75 -9.05 3.06
N THR A 272 -2.74 -8.66 2.27
CA THR A 272 -2.28 -9.48 1.12
C THR A 272 -1.63 -10.79 1.59
N ASP A 273 -0.90 -10.78 2.71
CA ASP A 273 -0.35 -11.99 3.33
C ASP A 273 -1.45 -12.89 3.89
N ILE A 274 -2.43 -12.30 4.58
CA ILE A 274 -3.62 -13.04 5.07
C ILE A 274 -4.35 -13.70 3.90
N ALA A 275 -4.60 -12.96 2.82
CA ALA A 275 -5.27 -13.51 1.64
C ALA A 275 -4.44 -14.63 0.99
N CYS A 276 -3.11 -14.51 0.96
CA CYS A 276 -2.21 -15.54 0.46
C CYS A 276 -2.29 -16.81 1.32
N ASN A 277 -2.10 -16.68 2.64
CA ASN A 277 -2.13 -17.82 3.56
C ASN A 277 -3.52 -18.44 3.72
N ALA A 278 -4.60 -17.68 3.47
CA ALA A 278 -5.96 -18.20 3.38
C ALA A 278 -6.29 -18.86 2.04
N GLY A 279 -5.39 -18.79 1.04
CA GLY A 279 -5.58 -19.38 -0.29
C GLY A 279 -6.59 -18.64 -1.18
N VAL A 280 -6.84 -17.35 -0.93
CA VAL A 280 -7.85 -16.56 -1.67
C VAL A 280 -7.26 -15.35 -2.41
N LEU A 281 -5.96 -15.06 -2.29
CA LEU A 281 -5.33 -13.92 -2.97
C LEU A 281 -5.48 -13.97 -4.50
N ALA A 282 -5.33 -15.15 -5.09
CA ALA A 282 -5.49 -15.34 -6.53
C ALA A 282 -6.91 -15.01 -7.02
N ASP A 283 -7.94 -15.28 -6.21
CA ASP A 283 -9.33 -14.95 -6.54
C ASP A 283 -9.58 -13.44 -6.51
N PHE A 284 -8.91 -12.71 -5.62
CA PHE A 284 -8.93 -11.24 -5.62
C PHE A 284 -8.18 -10.68 -6.82
N ALA A 285 -6.96 -11.16 -7.07
CA ALA A 285 -6.16 -10.73 -8.22
C ALA A 285 -6.92 -10.95 -9.54
N ALA A 286 -7.55 -12.11 -9.74
CA ALA A 286 -8.30 -12.42 -10.97
C ALA A 286 -9.46 -11.44 -11.29
N ARG A 287 -9.95 -10.68 -10.30
CA ARG A 287 -11.02 -9.69 -10.48
C ARG A 287 -10.51 -8.30 -10.87
N GLU A 288 -9.20 -8.06 -10.77
CA GLU A 288 -8.60 -6.79 -11.18
C GLU A 288 -8.66 -6.64 -12.71
N ALA A 289 -8.81 -5.39 -13.15
CA ALA A 289 -9.03 -4.98 -14.53
C ALA A 289 -8.06 -3.86 -14.95
#